data_AF-A0A8C9USW2-F1
#
_entry.id   AF-A0A8C9USW2-F1
#
_cell.length_a   1.000
_cell.length_b   1.000
_cell.length_c   1.000
_cell.angle_alpha   90.00
_cell.angle_beta   90.00
_cell.angle_gamma   90.00
#
_symmetry.space_group_name_H-M   'P 1'
#
loop_
_entity.id
_entity.type
_entity.pdbx_description
1 polymer ?
#
loop_
_entity_poly.entity_id
_entity_poly.type
_entity_poly.pdbx_seq_one_letter_code
_entity_poly.pdbx_strand_id
1 'polypeptide(L)'
;MELLCVQLQLPQLSAAGLLQLCTWLLALSPDLSFSSATVLTRSLFLERILSLTSSASQLLRTALTSFCAKYTYPVCSALLIPLLQAPGIGPAQTELLCVCRTPCCLHSHLSLREETFLVLQSLLERLPPPQITEAQKLDLAMVLESNTTFLRKSLQASLKHLGH
;
A
#
# COMPACT_ATOMS: atom_id res chain seq x y z
N MET A 1 3.72 -13.68 16.07
CA MET A 1 4.11 -12.29 15.76
C MET A 1 3.11 -11.27 16.30
N GLU A 2 1.86 -11.26 15.84
CA GLU A 2 0.89 -10.19 16.16
C GLU A 2 0.71 -9.91 17.66
N LEU A 3 0.54 -10.95 18.48
CA LEU A 3 0.46 -10.83 19.95
C LEU A 3 1.70 -10.17 20.59
N LEU A 4 2.91 -10.44 20.07
CA LEU A 4 4.15 -9.81 20.53
C LEU A 4 4.19 -8.32 20.15
N CYS A 5 3.63 -7.96 19.00
CA CYS A 5 3.57 -6.57 18.54
C CYS A 5 2.64 -5.72 19.43
N VAL A 6 1.58 -6.33 19.96
CA VAL A 6 0.69 -5.72 20.97
C VAL A 6 1.39 -5.61 22.32
N GLN A 7 2.04 -6.68 22.81
CA GLN A 7 2.76 -6.65 24.10
C GLN A 7 3.95 -5.67 24.11
N LEU A 8 4.65 -5.50 22.99
CA LEU A 8 5.72 -4.51 22.82
C LEU A 8 5.19 -3.09 22.52
N GLN A 9 3.87 -2.89 22.50
CA GLN A 9 3.20 -1.60 22.26
C GLN A 9 3.70 -0.87 21.00
N LEU A 10 3.99 -1.61 19.92
CA LEU A 10 4.58 -1.07 18.69
C LEU A 10 3.79 0.11 18.04
N PRO A 11 2.44 0.18 18.12
CA PRO A 11 1.69 1.36 17.67
C PRO A 11 1.95 2.64 18.49
N GLN A 12 2.32 2.51 19.77
CA GLN A 12 2.54 3.61 20.71
C GLN A 12 3.95 4.24 20.63
N LEU A 13 4.92 3.60 19.94
CA LEU A 13 6.29 4.11 19.85
C LEU A 13 6.35 5.54 19.31
N SER A 14 7.32 6.34 19.76
CA SER A 14 7.60 7.66 19.17
C SER A 14 8.09 7.52 17.72
N ALA A 15 7.98 8.59 16.91
CA ALA A 15 8.42 8.56 15.51
C ALA A 15 9.94 8.27 15.36
N ALA A 16 10.76 8.68 16.33
CA ALA A 16 12.17 8.32 16.39
C ALA A 16 12.39 6.85 16.78
N GLY A 17 11.64 6.34 17.76
CA GLY A 17 11.67 4.92 18.15
C GLY A 17 11.23 3.99 17.03
N LEU A 18 10.20 4.38 16.26
CA LEU A 18 9.77 3.69 15.04
C LEU A 18 10.88 3.62 14.00
N LEU A 19 11.49 4.77 13.64
CA LEU A 19 12.58 4.80 12.66
C LEU A 19 13.75 3.92 13.09
N GLN A 20 14.17 4.01 14.36
CA GLN A 20 15.26 3.20 14.90
C GLN A 20 14.91 1.71 14.88
N LEU A 21 13.70 1.31 15.28
CA LEU A 21 13.24 -0.08 15.19
C LEU A 21 13.27 -0.58 13.74
N CYS A 22 12.83 0.23 12.78
CA CYS A 22 12.93 -0.10 11.36
C CYS A 22 14.38 -0.31 10.91
N THR A 23 15.33 0.53 11.35
CA THR A 23 16.77 0.31 11.09
C THR A 23 17.27 -1.01 11.67
N TRP A 24 16.90 -1.36 12.90
CA TRP A 24 17.27 -2.66 13.51
C TRP A 24 16.66 -3.85 12.76
N LEU A 25 15.39 -3.78 12.38
CA LEU A 25 14.70 -4.82 11.60
C LEU A 25 15.28 -4.97 10.19
N LEU A 26 15.71 -3.87 9.56
CA LEU A 26 16.40 -3.88 8.26
C LEU A 26 17.82 -4.48 8.33
N ALA A 27 18.47 -4.43 9.50
CA ALA A 27 19.79 -5.00 9.74
C ALA A 27 19.76 -6.50 10.14
N LEU A 28 18.59 -7.12 10.28
CA LEU A 28 18.47 -8.55 10.61
C LEU A 28 19.01 -9.44 9.48
N SER A 29 19.64 -10.54 9.89
CA SER A 29 20.00 -11.69 9.06
C SER A 29 19.79 -12.97 9.89
N PRO A 30 19.07 -13.99 9.39
CA PRO A 30 18.34 -14.01 8.12
C PRO A 30 17.19 -12.99 8.07
N ASP A 31 16.69 -12.74 6.86
CA ASP A 31 15.62 -11.78 6.61
C ASP A 31 14.28 -12.16 7.23
N LEU A 32 13.46 -11.13 7.54
CA LEU A 32 12.07 -11.32 7.95
C LEU A 32 11.28 -12.05 6.85
N SER A 33 10.63 -13.17 7.22
CA SER A 33 9.71 -13.86 6.31
C SER A 33 8.53 -12.96 5.92
N PHE A 34 7.96 -13.16 4.72
CA PHE A 34 6.85 -12.36 4.19
C PHE A 34 5.75 -12.12 5.24
N SER A 35 5.23 -13.18 5.86
CA SER A 35 4.17 -13.10 6.87
C SER A 35 4.59 -12.28 8.10
N SER A 36 5.86 -12.36 8.52
CA SER A 36 6.39 -11.57 9.65
C SER A 36 6.50 -10.09 9.31
N ALA A 37 7.02 -9.77 8.12
CA ALA A 37 7.13 -8.41 7.63
C ALA A 37 5.75 -7.76 7.40
N THR A 38 4.77 -8.51 6.90
CA THR A 38 3.38 -8.02 6.71
C THR A 38 2.71 -7.71 8.05
N VAL A 39 2.83 -8.59 9.05
CA VAL A 39 2.29 -8.35 10.41
C VAL A 39 2.98 -7.17 11.08
N LEU A 40 4.32 -7.12 11.05
CA LEU A 40 5.08 -6.00 11.60
C LEU A 40 4.70 -4.68 10.91
N THR A 41 4.52 -4.65 9.58
CA THR A 41 4.11 -3.43 8.89
C THR A 41 2.74 -2.96 9.35
N ARG A 42 1.76 -3.86 9.53
CA ARG A 42 0.45 -3.48 10.09
C ARG A 42 0.60 -2.87 11.48
N SER A 43 1.28 -3.54 12.40
CA SER A 43 1.46 -3.06 13.78
C SER A 43 2.32 -1.80 13.91
N LEU A 44 3.23 -1.53 12.97
CA LEU A 44 4.11 -0.36 13.02
C LEU A 44 3.53 0.86 12.31
N PHE A 45 2.83 0.68 11.20
CA PHE A 45 2.46 1.79 10.30
C PHE A 45 0.95 1.97 10.09
N LEU A 46 0.14 0.91 10.08
CA LEU A 46 -1.25 1.00 9.60
C LEU A 46 -2.10 1.98 10.43
N GLU A 47 -2.14 1.78 11.74
CA GLU A 47 -2.91 2.63 12.66
C GLU A 47 -2.43 4.09 12.59
N ARG A 48 -1.11 4.30 12.55
CA ARG A 48 -0.51 5.64 12.42
C ARG A 48 -0.91 6.37 11.14
N ILE A 49 -0.99 5.65 10.01
CA ILE A 49 -1.39 6.21 8.72
C ILE A 49 -2.90 6.50 8.71
N LEU A 50 -3.71 5.61 9.27
CA LEU A 50 -5.16 5.84 9.43
C LEU A 50 -5.45 7.08 10.28
N SER A 51 -4.71 7.29 11.38
CA SER A 51 -4.85 8.46 12.26
C SER A 51 -4.27 9.78 11.71
N LEU A 52 -3.77 9.83 10.47
CA LEU A 52 -3.25 11.07 9.88
C LEU A 52 -4.38 12.07 9.56
N THR A 53 -4.50 13.11 10.39
CA THR A 53 -5.30 14.31 10.10
C THR A 53 -4.55 15.36 9.28
N SER A 54 -3.23 15.21 9.14
CA SER A 54 -2.33 16.11 8.40
C SER A 54 -1.24 15.32 7.67
N SER A 55 -0.45 16.00 6.83
CA SER A 55 0.61 15.34 6.06
C SER A 55 1.67 14.66 6.97
N ALA A 56 2.10 13.48 6.57
CA ALA A 56 2.93 12.60 7.38
C ALA A 56 4.30 13.20 7.73
N SER A 57 4.73 13.04 8.99
CA SER A 57 6.03 13.51 9.46
C SER A 57 7.20 12.88 8.66
N GLN A 58 8.29 13.63 8.51
CA GLN A 58 9.48 13.16 7.78
C GLN A 58 10.04 11.85 8.35
N LEU A 59 10.05 11.68 9.67
CA LEU A 59 10.49 10.44 10.32
C LEU A 59 9.62 9.23 9.94
N LEU A 60 8.28 9.40 9.91
CA LEU A 60 7.35 8.35 9.47
C LEU A 60 7.56 8.02 7.98
N ARG A 61 7.75 9.04 7.13
CA ARG A 61 8.08 8.85 5.71
C ARG A 61 9.38 8.06 5.53
N THR A 62 10.47 8.46 6.20
CA THR A 62 11.78 7.79 6.09
C THR A 62 11.76 6.38 6.66
N ALA A 63 11.04 6.13 7.75
CA ALA A 63 10.84 4.78 8.29
C ALA A 63 10.09 3.90 7.27
N LEU A 64 9.01 4.43 6.68
CA LEU A 64 8.20 3.70 5.70
C LEU A 64 8.95 3.44 4.39
N THR A 65 9.68 4.42 3.83
CA THR A 65 10.44 4.24 2.59
C THR A 65 11.61 3.28 2.75
N SER A 66 12.38 3.40 3.85
CA SER A 66 13.49 2.47 4.11
C SER A 66 12.99 1.03 4.34
N PHE A 67 11.86 0.86 5.04
CA PHE A 67 11.26 -0.47 5.21
C PHE A 67 10.68 -1.02 3.90
N CYS A 68 10.03 -0.18 3.09
CA CYS A 68 9.50 -0.54 1.78
C CYS A 68 10.62 -0.87 0.76
N ALA A 69 11.81 -0.27 0.88
CA ALA A 69 12.94 -0.56 0.00
C ALA A 69 13.48 -1.99 0.13
N LYS A 70 13.28 -2.66 1.29
CA LYS A 70 13.68 -4.06 1.52
C LYS A 70 12.49 -5.03 1.54
N TYR A 71 11.36 -4.61 2.10
CA TYR A 71 10.17 -5.45 2.29
C TYR A 71 8.96 -4.93 1.49
N THR A 72 9.20 -4.52 0.24
CA THR A 72 8.26 -3.82 -0.65
C THR A 72 6.88 -4.49 -0.74
N TYR A 73 6.87 -5.78 -1.11
CA TYR A 73 5.62 -6.53 -1.30
C TYR A 73 4.88 -6.78 0.03
N PRO A 74 5.52 -7.23 1.14
CA PRO A 74 4.92 -7.20 2.47
C PRO A 74 4.31 -5.85 2.86
N VAL A 75 5.00 -4.74 2.60
CA VAL A 75 4.55 -3.40 2.98
C VAL A 75 3.30 -2.99 2.20
N CYS A 76 3.32 -3.16 0.88
CA CYS A 76 2.15 -2.95 0.04
C CYS A 76 0.97 -3.84 0.46
N SER A 77 1.21 -5.14 0.71
CA SER A 77 0.18 -6.09 1.15
C SER A 77 -0.48 -5.68 2.48
N ALA A 78 0.34 -5.30 3.45
CA ALA A 78 -0.08 -4.95 4.79
C ALA A 78 -0.99 -3.71 4.84
N LEU A 79 -0.64 -2.69 4.05
CA LEU A 79 -1.23 -1.35 4.12
C LEU A 79 -2.32 -1.11 3.07
N LEU A 80 -2.15 -1.59 1.84
CA LEU A 80 -3.01 -1.21 0.72
C LEU A 80 -4.45 -1.73 0.92
N ILE A 81 -4.64 -2.99 1.35
CA ILE A 81 -5.99 -3.54 1.58
C ILE A 81 -6.72 -2.80 2.73
N PRO A 82 -6.14 -2.61 3.94
CA PRO A 82 -6.89 -1.97 5.02
C PRO A 82 -7.06 -0.45 4.84
N LEU A 83 -6.13 0.24 4.17
CA LEU A 83 -6.33 1.65 3.80
C LEU A 83 -7.48 1.80 2.80
N LEU A 84 -7.56 0.93 1.79
CA LEU A 84 -8.68 0.90 0.84
C LEU A 84 -10.05 0.64 1.49
N GLN A 85 -10.08 -0.11 2.59
CA GLN A 85 -11.30 -0.44 3.34
C GLN A 85 -11.68 0.64 4.39
N ALA A 86 -10.82 1.64 4.62
CA ALA A 86 -11.05 2.65 5.65
C ALA A 86 -11.99 3.76 5.17
N PRO A 87 -13.10 4.05 5.89
CA PRO A 87 -13.94 5.19 5.57
C PRO A 87 -13.20 6.49 5.90
N GLY A 88 -12.95 7.33 4.87
CA GLY A 88 -12.33 8.65 5.04
C GLY A 88 -10.84 8.75 4.67
N ILE A 89 -10.35 7.94 3.72
CA ILE A 89 -8.99 8.09 3.16
C ILE A 89 -8.76 9.55 2.69
N GLY A 90 -7.88 10.27 3.38
CA GLY A 90 -7.50 11.64 3.07
C GLY A 90 -6.29 11.75 2.13
N PRO A 91 -5.95 12.98 1.70
CA PRO A 91 -4.79 13.23 0.85
C PRO A 91 -3.46 12.86 1.52
N ALA A 92 -3.37 12.91 2.86
CA ALA A 92 -2.17 12.50 3.59
C ALA A 92 -1.90 10.98 3.49
N GLN A 93 -2.97 10.17 3.48
CA GLN A 93 -2.89 8.72 3.31
C GLN A 93 -2.56 8.34 1.86
N THR A 94 -3.16 9.01 0.87
CA THR A 94 -2.86 8.74 -0.55
C THR A 94 -1.45 9.20 -0.93
N GLU A 95 -0.92 10.28 -0.34
CA GLU A 95 0.47 10.70 -0.51
C GLU A 95 1.46 9.61 -0.06
N LEU A 96 1.25 9.01 1.12
CA LEU A 96 2.07 7.88 1.60
C LEU A 96 1.90 6.61 0.76
N LEU A 97 0.69 6.33 0.24
CA LEU A 97 0.48 5.23 -0.69
C LEU A 97 1.27 5.43 -2.00
N CYS A 98 1.30 6.64 -2.55
CA CYS A 98 2.14 6.97 -3.70
C CYS A 98 3.64 6.80 -3.40
N VAL A 99 4.10 7.17 -2.20
CA VAL A 99 5.48 6.94 -1.75
C VAL A 99 5.83 5.45 -1.63
N CYS A 100 4.85 4.58 -1.37
CA CYS A 100 5.04 3.12 -1.38
C CYS A 100 4.85 2.47 -2.76
N ARG A 101 4.33 3.19 -3.76
CA ARG A 101 3.87 2.65 -5.05
C ARG A 101 5.01 2.47 -6.05
N THR A 102 5.93 1.55 -5.73
CA THR A 102 6.73 0.88 -6.77
C THR A 102 5.81 0.07 -7.70
N PRO A 103 6.05 0.02 -9.03
CA PRO A 103 5.17 -0.64 -9.98
C PRO A 103 4.97 -2.15 -9.70
N CYS A 104 5.97 -2.80 -9.10
CA CYS A 104 5.93 -4.21 -8.70
C CYS A 104 4.73 -4.56 -7.78
N CYS A 105 4.27 -3.61 -6.95
CA CYS A 105 3.16 -3.87 -6.02
C CYS A 105 1.80 -4.04 -6.71
N LEU A 106 1.60 -3.52 -7.92
CA LEU A 106 0.41 -3.82 -8.71
C LEU A 106 0.53 -5.24 -9.28
N HIS A 107 1.63 -5.53 -9.97
CA HIS A 107 1.80 -6.74 -10.78
C HIS A 107 1.54 -8.04 -10.02
N SER A 108 1.96 -8.13 -8.75
CA SER A 108 1.83 -9.35 -7.94
C SER A 108 0.66 -9.35 -6.94
N HIS A 109 -0.06 -8.24 -6.75
CA HIS A 109 -1.28 -8.21 -5.94
C HIS A 109 -2.58 -8.15 -6.75
N LEU A 110 -2.47 -7.88 -8.06
CA LEU A 110 -3.50 -8.12 -9.06
C LEU A 110 -3.67 -9.62 -9.40
N SER A 111 -3.32 -10.53 -8.48
CA SER A 111 -4.07 -11.78 -8.29
C SER A 111 -5.41 -11.41 -7.63
N LEU A 112 -6.23 -10.76 -8.44
CA LEU A 112 -7.34 -9.87 -8.08
C LEU A 112 -8.54 -10.66 -7.56
N ARG A 113 -8.68 -10.75 -6.23
CA ARG A 113 -9.95 -11.13 -5.59
C ARG A 113 -11.04 -10.15 -6.03
N GLU A 114 -12.24 -10.65 -6.28
CA GLU A 114 -13.37 -9.83 -6.80
C GLU A 114 -13.68 -8.62 -5.89
N GLU A 115 -13.50 -8.80 -4.58
CA GLU A 115 -13.51 -7.74 -3.56
C GLU A 115 -12.59 -6.55 -3.90
N THR A 116 -11.35 -6.82 -4.31
CA THR A 116 -10.35 -5.79 -4.62
C THR A 116 -10.61 -5.09 -5.96
N PHE A 117 -11.33 -5.75 -6.87
CA PHE A 117 -11.67 -5.20 -8.18
C PHE A 117 -12.77 -4.13 -8.11
N LEU A 118 -13.78 -4.31 -7.27
CA LEU A 118 -14.81 -3.28 -7.03
C LEU A 118 -14.19 -2.00 -6.46
N VAL A 119 -13.19 -2.14 -5.59
CA VAL A 119 -12.47 -0.98 -5.04
C VAL A 119 -11.57 -0.32 -6.09
N LEU A 120 -10.87 -1.10 -6.93
CA LEU A 120 -10.11 -0.58 -8.07
C LEU A 120 -11.01 0.18 -9.06
N GLN A 121 -12.21 -0.32 -9.34
CA GLN A 121 -13.20 0.37 -10.16
C GLN A 121 -13.62 1.69 -9.50
N SER A 122 -14.01 1.67 -8.22
CA SER A 122 -14.43 2.88 -7.50
C SER A 122 -13.29 3.91 -7.35
N LEU A 123 -12.03 3.48 -7.28
CA LEU A 123 -10.88 4.39 -7.36
C LEU A 123 -10.73 5.01 -8.75
N LEU A 124 -10.80 4.21 -9.82
CA LEU A 124 -10.68 4.71 -11.21
C LEU A 124 -11.81 5.70 -11.55
N GLU A 125 -13.03 5.44 -11.07
CA GLU A 125 -14.20 6.33 -11.21
C GLU A 125 -14.10 7.62 -10.36
N ARG A 126 -13.18 7.68 -9.39
CA ARG A 126 -12.96 8.83 -8.50
C ARG A 126 -11.62 9.54 -8.72
N LEU A 127 -10.78 9.04 -9.63
CA LEU A 127 -9.50 9.62 -10.02
C LEU A 127 -9.70 10.60 -11.18
N PRO A 128 -9.38 11.90 -11.02
CA PRO A 128 -9.49 12.84 -12.13
C PRO A 128 -8.41 12.56 -13.20
N PRO A 129 -8.70 12.82 -14.49
CA PRO A 129 -7.90 12.32 -15.61
C PRO A 129 -6.40 12.67 -15.67
N PRO A 130 -5.85 13.77 -15.09
CA PRO A 130 -4.41 14.03 -15.17
C PRO A 130 -3.55 13.25 -14.16
N GLN A 131 -4.13 12.48 -13.22
CA GLN A 131 -3.35 11.84 -12.15
C GLN A 131 -2.75 10.46 -12.50
N ILE A 132 -3.11 9.87 -13.64
CA ILE A 132 -2.62 8.55 -14.07
C ILE A 132 -1.75 8.71 -15.31
N THR A 133 -0.46 8.40 -15.19
CA THR A 133 0.50 8.47 -16.30
C THR A 133 0.29 7.33 -17.30
N GLU A 134 0.60 7.55 -18.59
CA GLU A 134 0.43 6.54 -19.65
C GLU A 134 1.14 5.20 -19.36
N ALA A 135 2.33 5.23 -18.76
CA ALA A 135 3.02 4.03 -18.30
C ALA A 135 2.19 3.21 -17.29
N GLN A 136 1.47 3.90 -16.40
CA GLN A 136 0.58 3.28 -15.40
C GLN A 136 -0.71 2.74 -16.05
N LYS A 137 -1.19 3.35 -17.14
CA LYS A 137 -2.30 2.84 -17.94
C LYS A 137 -1.90 1.56 -18.69
N LEU A 138 -0.69 1.52 -19.26
CA LEU A 138 -0.11 0.34 -19.90
C LEU A 138 0.09 -0.81 -18.91
N ASP A 139 0.65 -0.55 -17.72
CA ASP A 139 0.77 -1.55 -16.65
C ASP A 139 -0.61 -2.08 -16.22
N LEU A 140 -1.61 -1.21 -16.02
CA LEU A 140 -2.98 -1.66 -15.70
C LEU A 140 -3.59 -2.50 -16.84
N ALA A 141 -3.37 -2.12 -18.10
CA ALA A 141 -3.90 -2.82 -19.25
C ALA A 141 -3.30 -4.23 -19.38
N MET A 142 -1.97 -4.38 -19.32
CA MET A 142 -1.29 -5.68 -19.37
C MET A 142 -1.76 -6.61 -18.25
N VAL A 143 -1.91 -6.09 -17.02
CA VAL A 143 -2.31 -6.94 -15.90
C VAL A 143 -3.81 -7.29 -15.94
N LEU A 144 -4.68 -6.42 -16.44
CA LEU A 144 -6.07 -6.78 -16.78
C LEU A 144 -6.13 -7.80 -17.92
N GLU A 145 -5.18 -7.79 -18.86
CA GLU A 145 -5.13 -8.77 -19.94
C GLU A 145 -4.67 -10.16 -19.49
N SER A 146 -3.78 -10.23 -18.49
CA SER A 146 -3.38 -11.48 -17.83
C SER A 146 -4.43 -12.10 -16.89
N ASN A 147 -5.47 -11.34 -16.51
CA ASN A 147 -6.51 -11.78 -15.56
C ASN A 147 -7.79 -12.27 -16.25
N THR A 148 -8.39 -13.36 -15.74
CA THR A 148 -9.53 -14.09 -16.36
C THR A 148 -10.86 -13.84 -15.65
N THR A 149 -11.15 -12.58 -15.31
CA THR A 149 -12.07 -12.24 -14.22
C THR A 149 -13.28 -11.41 -14.66
N PHE A 150 -14.41 -11.57 -13.97
CA PHE A 150 -15.73 -11.12 -14.46
C PHE A 150 -15.81 -9.60 -14.71
N LEU A 151 -15.14 -8.80 -13.87
CA LEU A 151 -15.12 -7.33 -13.93
C LEU A 151 -14.13 -6.75 -14.94
N ARG A 152 -13.33 -7.56 -15.64
CA ARG A 152 -12.32 -7.12 -16.62
C ARG A 152 -12.88 -6.16 -17.68
N LYS A 153 -14.08 -6.43 -18.21
CA LYS A 153 -14.71 -5.59 -19.23
C LYS A 153 -15.10 -4.21 -18.69
N SER A 154 -15.61 -4.13 -17.46
CA SER A 154 -15.95 -2.86 -16.80
C SER A 154 -14.70 -2.02 -16.55
N LEU A 155 -13.64 -2.63 -16.00
CA LEU A 155 -12.37 -1.95 -15.72
C LEU A 155 -11.66 -1.48 -16.99
N GLN A 156 -11.71 -2.25 -18.08
CA GLN A 156 -11.22 -1.80 -19.39
C GLN A 156 -12.06 -0.65 -19.98
N ALA A 157 -13.35 -0.53 -19.63
CA ALA A 157 -14.17 0.62 -20.02
C ALA A 157 -13.82 1.87 -19.19
N SER A 158 -13.68 1.74 -17.86
CA SER A 158 -13.25 2.85 -16.98
C SER A 158 -11.87 3.39 -17.39
N LEU A 159 -10.92 2.52 -17.74
CA LEU A 159 -9.60 2.92 -18.24
C LEU A 159 -9.67 3.68 -19.57
N LYS A 160 -10.58 3.31 -20.49
CA LYS A 160 -10.77 4.04 -21.75
C LYS A 160 -11.38 5.42 -21.52
N HIS A 161 -12.27 5.57 -20.54
CA HIS A 161 -12.78 6.89 -20.13
C HIS A 161 -11.71 7.81 -19.51
N LEU A 162 -10.60 7.25 -19.01
CA LEU A 162 -9.42 8.01 -18.55
C LEU A 162 -8.43 8.33 -19.68
N GLY A 163 -8.79 8.08 -20.94
CA GLY A 163 -7.96 8.33 -22.14
C GLY A 163 -8.48 9.43 -23.08
N HIS A 164 -9.50 10.18 -22.67
CA HIS A 164 -10.14 11.25 -23.44
C HIS A 164 -10.20 12.56 -22.65
#